data_AF-A0A955UAE3-F1
#
_entry.id   AF-A0A955UAE3-F1
#
_cell.length_a   1.000
_cell.length_b   1.000
_cell.length_c   1.000
_cell.angle_alpha   90.00
_cell.angle_beta   90.00
_cell.angle_gamma   90.00
#
_symmetry.space_group_name_H-M   'P 1'
#
loop_
_entity.id
_entity.type
_entity.pdbx_description
1 polymer ?
#
loop_
_entity_poly.entity_id
_entity_poly.type
_entity_poly.pdbx_seq_one_letter_code
_entity_poly.pdbx_strand_id
1 'polypeptide(L)' 'MDHVVPLARKGKSTRGNVVPACQACNRSKNLTTPVETLLDQIKAEGD' A
#
# COMPACT_ATOMS: atom_id res chain seq x y z
N MET A 1 4.72 -1.67 11.76
CA MET A 1 5.54 -1.47 10.55
C MET A 1 4.81 -2.10 9.38
N ASP A 2 4.90 -1.50 8.21
CA ASP A 2 4.28 -1.97 6.97
C ASP A 2 5.27 -1.82 5.81
N HIS A 3 5.08 -2.64 4.78
CA HIS A 3 5.80 -2.53 3.52
C HIS A 3 4.98 -1.73 2.52
N VAL A 4 5.46 -0.57 2.06
CA VAL A 4 4.80 0.30 1.08
C VAL A 4 4.32 -0.53 -0.13
N VAL A 5 5.21 -1.34 -0.69
CA VAL A 5 4.90 -2.43 -1.62
C VAL A 5 4.90 -3.76 -0.85
N PRO A 6 3.78 -4.50 -0.79
CA PRO A 6 3.70 -5.77 -0.09
C PRO A 6 4.72 -6.80 -0.59
N LEU A 7 5.23 -7.65 0.30
CA LEU A 7 6.17 -8.73 -0.05
C LEU A 7 5.57 -9.71 -1.07
N ALA A 8 4.27 -10.01 -0.95
CA ALA A 8 3.53 -10.85 -1.90
C ALA A 8 3.55 -10.29 -3.34
N ARG A 9 3.82 -8.98 -3.49
CA ARG A 9 3.91 -8.28 -4.78
C ARG A 9 5.35 -7.92 -5.15
N LYS A 10 6.31 -8.74 -4.70
CA LYS A 10 7.75 -8.55 -4.95
C LYS A 10 8.34 -7.29 -4.30
N GLY A 11 7.67 -6.72 -3.29
CA GLY A 11 8.26 -5.73 -2.40
C GLY A 11 9.45 -6.32 -1.66
N LYS A 12 10.48 -5.51 -1.38
CA LYS A 12 11.69 -5.93 -0.65
C LYS A 12 11.74 -5.26 0.72
N SER A 13 12.31 -5.92 1.73
CA SER A 13 12.51 -5.32 3.07
C SER A 13 13.70 -4.36 3.08
N THR A 14 13.58 -3.24 2.36
CA THR A 14 14.57 -2.16 2.34
C THR A 14 14.09 -0.98 3.17
N ARG A 15 15.02 -0.13 3.63
CA ARG A 15 14.68 1.09 4.40
C ARG A 15 13.67 1.99 3.68
N GLY A 16 13.70 2.05 2.35
CA GLY A 16 12.76 2.84 1.56
C GLY A 16 11.37 2.21 1.38
N ASN A 17 11.22 0.91 1.68
CA ASN A 17 9.94 0.21 1.58
C ASN A 17 9.26 -0.01 2.93
N VAL A 18 9.95 0.17 4.06
CA VAL A 18 9.38 -0.07 5.39
C VAL A 18 9.00 1.26 6.04
N VAL A 19 7.75 1.38 6.46
CA VAL A 19 7.20 2.57 7.11
C VAL A 19 6.59 2.25 8.49
N PRO A 20 6.58 3.21 9.43
CA PRO A 20 5.81 3.06 10.65
C PRO A 20 4.31 3.01 10.31
N ALA A 21 3.63 1.99 10.83
CA ALA A 21 2.21 1.79 10.62
C ALA A 21 1.63 0.99 11.79
N CYS A 22 0.40 1.33 12.16
CA CYS A 22 -0.36 0.60 13.16
C CYS A 22 -0.84 -0.76 12.63
N GLN A 23 -1.16 -1.71 13.51
CA GLN A 23 -1.60 -3.04 13.08
C GLN A 23 -2.92 -3.00 12.29
N ALA A 24 -3.88 -2.16 12.72
CA ALA A 24 -5.15 -1.99 12.04
C ALA A 24 -4.97 -1.41 10.63
N CYS A 25 -4.14 -0.37 10.51
CA CYS A 25 -3.76 0.31 9.27
C CYS A 25 -3.11 -0.65 8.27
N ASN A 26 -2.18 -1.50 8.77
CA ASN A 26 -1.51 -2.50 7.95
C ASN A 26 -2.50 -3.58 7.47
N ARG A 27 -3.39 -4.05 8.36
CA ARG A 27 -4.39 -5.06 8.01
C ARG A 27 -5.43 -4.54 7.01
N SER A 28 -5.87 -3.29 7.12
CA SER A 28 -6.85 -2.71 6.19
C SER A 28 -6.28 -2.57 4.77
N LYS A 29 -4.99 -2.28 4.65
CA LYS A 29 -4.30 -2.11 3.36
C LYS A 29 -4.20 -3.41 2.54
N ASN A 30 -4.14 -4.57 3.19
CA ASN A 30 -4.00 -5.88 2.53
C ASN A 30 -2.87 -5.93 1.47
N LEU A 31 -3.22 -6.10 0.20
CA LEU A 31 -2.29 -6.18 -0.94
C LEU A 31 -2.27 -4.92 -1.81
N THR A 32 -3.01 -3.90 -1.39
CA THR A 32 -3.17 -2.66 -2.14
C THR A 32 -1.91 -1.82 -2.07
N THR A 33 -1.52 -1.28 -3.21
CA THR A 33 -0.41 -0.33 -3.32
C THR A 33 -0.94 1.10 -3.40
N PRO A 34 -0.14 2.11 -3.00
CA PRO A 34 -0.58 3.51 -3.07
C PRO A 34 -1.04 3.95 -4.46
N VAL A 35 -0.42 3.40 -5.52
CA VAL A 35 -0.78 3.70 -6.91
C VAL A 35 -2.18 3.20 -7.25
N GLU A 36 -2.56 2.01 -6.79
CA GLU A 36 -3.91 1.48 -7.04
C GLU A 36 -4.96 2.33 -6.35
N THR A 37 -4.74 2.74 -5.10
CA THR A 37 -5.66 3.64 -4.39
C THR A 37 -5.83 4.96 -5.13
N LEU A 38 -4.75 5.54 -5.67
CA LEU A 38 -4.81 6.75 -6.49
C LEU A 38 -5.58 6.53 -7.80
N LEU A 39 -5.33 5.41 -8.49
CA LEU A 39 -6.05 5.08 -9.73
C LEU A 39 -7.54 4.86 -9.48
N ASP A 40 -7.92 4.25 -8.36
CA ASP A 40 -9.32 4.06 -7.99
C ASP A 40 -10.00 5.40 -7.68
N GLN A 41 -9.30 6.34 -7.06
CA GLN A 41 -9.79 7.72 -6.84
C GLN A 41 -10.00 8.45 -8.17
N ILE A 42 -9.03 8.39 -9.07
CA ILE A 42 -9.12 9.04 -10.39
C ILE A 42 -10.29 8.45 -11.20
N LYS A 43 -10.50 7.12 -11.14
CA LYS A 43 -11.65 6.48 -11.80
C LYS A 43 -12.97 6.99 -11.21
N ALA A 44 -13.08 7.07 -9.89
CA ALA A 44 -14.29 7.54 -9.21
C ALA A 44 -14.61 9.02 -9.46
N GLU A 45 -13.62 9.86 -9.78
CA GLU A 45 -13.81 11.26 -10.17
C GLU A 45 -14.21 11.44 -11.65
N GLY A 46 -13.93 10.43 -12.49
CA GLY A 46 -14.18 10.47 -13.93
C GLY A 46 -15.52 9.88 -14.37
N ASP A 47 -16.27 9.27 -13.46
CA ASP A 47 -17.65 8.77 -13.63
C ASP A 47 -18.67 9.82 -13.17
#